data_AF-A0A948RBQ1-F1
#
_entry.id   AF-A0A948RBQ1-F1
#
_cell.length_a   1.000
_cell.length_b   1.000
_cell.length_c   1.000
_cell.angle_alpha   90.00
_cell.angle_beta   90.00
_cell.angle_gamma   90.00
#
_symmetry.space_group_name_H-M   'P 1'
#
loop_
_entity.id
_entity.type
_entity.pdbx_description
1 polymer ?
#
loop_
_entity_poly.entity_id
_entity_poly.type
_entity_poly.pdbx_seq_one_letter_code
_entity_poly.pdbx_strand_id
1 'polypeptide(L)'
;EVEKALHEHPNITIMRERVDALPASGLTIVATGPLTAEALAASIVKATGSERLAFFDAIAPIIHHDSIDMSKCWIQSRWNKRTEASNEGGDYINCPMTQEQYLAFHKGLIDGEKSEFRQWEKDTPYFDGCMPIEVMAMRGVETLRYGPMKGVGLDNPFDTSADFPQGRWPYAVVQLRQDNKLGTLWNMVGFQTKLKYGAQVELFRTIPGLENAEFARLGGLHRNTFLNSPEVLDRQLRLRAAPHIRFAGQVTGCEGYVESAAIGLVAGMMAAAELGGRDWQPLPATTAMGALLSHITGDAEAATFQPMNVNFGLFPPLHDVGKKVRKEAYTNRAKADLARWIAQQQRRVPA
;
A
#
# COMPACT_ATOMS: atom_id res chain seq x y z
N GLU A 1 6.96 -19.32 8.63
CA GLU A 1 8.26 -19.49 7.94
C GLU A 1 9.27 -18.42 8.34
N VAL A 2 8.97 -17.12 8.15
CA VAL A 2 9.88 -16.02 8.52
C VAL A 2 10.31 -16.07 10.00
N GLU A 3 9.38 -16.19 10.94
CA GLU A 3 9.70 -16.27 12.37
C GLU A 3 10.61 -17.46 12.72
N LYS A 4 10.35 -18.62 12.10
CA LYS A 4 11.18 -19.82 12.25
C LYS A 4 12.61 -19.55 11.75
N ALA A 5 12.76 -18.97 10.56
CA ALA A 5 14.07 -18.66 9.98
C ALA A 5 14.87 -17.67 10.86
N LEU A 6 14.20 -16.70 11.49
CA LEU A 6 14.86 -15.77 12.42
C LEU A 6 15.30 -16.46 13.72
N HIS A 7 14.47 -17.34 14.28
CA HIS A 7 14.79 -18.09 15.50
C HIS A 7 15.94 -19.09 15.30
N GLU A 8 16.06 -19.68 14.11
CA GLU A 8 17.09 -20.68 13.79
C GLU A 8 18.43 -20.05 13.36
N HIS A 9 18.49 -18.73 13.14
CA HIS A 9 19.69 -18.07 12.64
C HIS A 9 20.70 -17.82 13.78
N PRO A 10 21.95 -18.30 13.68
CA PRO A 10 22.90 -18.31 14.80
C PRO A 10 23.35 -16.91 15.25
N ASN A 11 23.30 -15.92 14.34
CA ASN A 11 23.69 -14.53 14.63
C ASN A 11 22.50 -13.62 15.00
N ILE A 12 21.30 -14.18 15.21
CA ILE A 12 20.11 -13.39 15.57
C ILE A 12 19.67 -13.80 16.98
N THR A 13 19.53 -12.82 17.86
CA THR A 13 18.89 -12.98 19.17
C THR A 13 17.58 -12.21 19.16
N ILE A 14 16.48 -12.87 19.51
CA ILE A 14 15.15 -12.26 19.55
C ILE A 14 14.82 -11.89 20.99
N MET A 15 14.64 -10.59 21.24
CA MET A 15 14.19 -10.05 22.53
C MET A 15 12.74 -9.58 22.39
N ARG A 16 11.85 -10.09 23.24
CA ARG A 16 10.41 -9.74 23.23
C ARG A 16 10.13 -8.68 24.28
N GLU A 17 10.48 -7.45 23.95
CA GLU A 17 10.29 -6.28 24.80
C GLU A 17 9.81 -5.07 24.00
N ARG A 18 9.20 -4.11 24.69
CA ARG A 18 8.81 -2.84 24.10
C ARG A 18 9.96 -1.85 24.23
N VAL A 19 10.34 -1.23 23.11
CA VAL A 19 11.34 -0.15 23.09
C VAL A 19 10.60 1.19 23.11
N ASP A 20 10.74 1.93 24.21
CA ASP A 20 10.03 3.19 24.43
C ASP A 20 10.85 4.44 24.06
N ALA A 21 12.15 4.30 23.78
CA ALA A 21 13.02 5.41 23.41
C ALA A 21 14.09 4.99 22.40
N LEU A 22 14.55 5.94 21.59
CA LEU A 22 15.67 5.73 20.69
C LEU A 22 16.95 5.43 21.50
N PRO A 23 17.73 4.39 21.15
CA PRO A 23 18.97 4.07 21.84
C PRO A 23 19.98 5.23 21.79
N ALA A 24 20.63 5.50 22.92
CA ALA A 24 21.63 6.58 23.02
C ALA A 24 22.93 6.28 22.25
N SER A 25 23.22 4.99 21.99
CA SER A 25 24.43 4.54 21.31
C SER A 25 24.21 3.18 20.65
N GLY A 26 25.16 2.77 19.80
CA GLY A 26 25.12 1.50 19.08
C GLY A 26 24.35 1.60 17.77
N LEU A 27 24.85 0.91 16.74
CA LEU A 27 24.20 0.90 15.43
C LEU A 27 22.81 0.25 15.55
N THR A 28 21.79 1.03 15.23
CA THR A 28 20.39 0.65 15.43
C THR A 28 19.61 0.83 14.14
N ILE A 29 18.71 -0.10 13.81
CA ILE A 29 17.73 0.06 12.74
C ILE A 29 16.34 0.06 13.38
N VAL A 30 15.59 1.15 13.23
CA VAL A 30 14.20 1.29 13.69
C VAL A 30 13.26 0.92 12.55
N ALA A 31 12.50 -0.16 12.73
CA ALA A 31 11.59 -0.72 11.72
C ALA A 31 10.21 -1.08 12.30
N THR A 32 9.64 -0.18 13.09
CA THR A 32 8.41 -0.39 13.88
C THR A 32 7.11 -0.30 13.08
N GLY A 33 7.19 0.07 11.80
CA GLY A 33 6.03 0.14 10.91
C GLY A 33 5.04 1.26 11.28
N PRO A 34 3.78 1.15 10.83
CA PRO A 34 2.79 2.23 10.93
C PRO A 34 2.35 2.55 12.36
N LEU A 35 2.38 1.54 13.24
CA LEU A 35 1.84 1.61 14.60
C LEU A 35 2.97 1.74 15.62
N THR A 36 3.90 2.66 15.36
CA THR A 36 4.98 2.97 16.29
C THR A 36 4.37 3.43 17.62
N ALA A 37 4.80 2.81 18.73
CA ALA A 37 4.29 3.12 20.06
C ALA A 37 4.48 4.60 20.41
N GLU A 38 3.52 5.18 21.15
CA GLU A 38 3.49 6.62 21.45
C GLU A 38 4.78 7.12 22.12
N ALA A 39 5.32 6.38 23.08
CA ALA A 39 6.57 6.74 23.76
C ALA A 39 7.76 6.81 22.79
N LEU A 40 7.92 5.81 21.92
CA LEU A 40 8.97 5.80 20.91
C LEU A 40 8.75 6.90 19.87
N ALA A 41 7.51 7.13 19.44
CA ALA A 41 7.16 8.22 18.54
C ALA A 41 7.56 9.58 19.13
N ALA A 42 7.27 9.83 20.41
CA ALA A 42 7.68 11.04 21.12
C ALA A 42 9.22 11.16 21.19
N SER A 43 9.92 10.04 21.44
CA SER A 43 11.39 10.02 21.40
C SER A 43 11.94 10.34 20.01
N ILE A 44 11.27 9.90 18.94
CA ILE A 44 11.65 10.22 17.56
C ILE A 44 11.41 11.71 17.28
N VAL A 45 10.25 12.28 17.61
CA VAL A 45 9.96 13.73 17.48
C VAL A 45 11.06 14.54 18.14
N LYS A 46 11.43 14.18 19.37
CA LYS A 46 12.49 14.88 20.11
C LYS A 46 13.84 14.83 19.39
N ALA A 47 14.19 13.69 18.79
CA ALA A 47 15.45 13.51 18.08
C ALA A 47 15.48 14.17 16.70
N THR A 48 14.33 14.26 16.01
CA THR A 48 14.23 14.86 14.68
C THR A 48 13.96 16.37 14.72
N GLY A 49 13.38 16.88 15.81
CA GLY A 49 12.85 18.24 15.87
C GLY A 49 11.64 18.48 14.95
N SER A 50 11.08 17.42 14.37
CA SER A 50 9.96 17.50 13.41
C SER A 50 8.66 17.06 14.07
N GLU A 51 7.67 17.94 14.05
CA GLU A 51 6.30 17.64 14.50
C GLU A 51 5.52 16.78 13.49
N ARG A 52 6.04 16.63 12.26
CA ARG A 52 5.37 15.93 11.16
C ARG A 52 5.75 14.45 11.11
N LEU A 53 5.11 13.66 11.98
CA LEU A 53 5.28 12.21 12.03
C LEU A 53 4.06 11.38 11.59
N ALA A 54 3.03 11.97 10.96
CA ALA A 54 1.79 11.23 10.72
C ALA A 54 1.12 11.54 9.39
N PHE A 55 0.54 10.50 8.80
CA PHE A 55 -0.49 10.58 7.76
C PHE A 55 -1.65 9.66 8.12
N PHE A 56 -2.75 9.74 7.38
CA PHE A 56 -3.90 8.86 7.58
C PHE A 56 -4.01 7.88 6.44
N ASP A 57 -4.22 6.63 6.83
CA ASP A 57 -4.57 5.55 5.94
C ASP A 57 -6.03 5.18 6.18
N ALA A 58 -6.81 5.07 5.12
CA ALA A 58 -8.19 4.65 5.25
C ALA A 58 -8.24 3.13 5.14
N ILE A 59 -9.06 2.45 5.94
CA ILE A 59 -9.31 1.02 5.81
C ILE A 59 -10.66 0.78 5.13
N ALA A 60 -10.72 -0.30 4.35
CA ALA A 60 -11.96 -0.76 3.75
C ALA A 60 -12.73 -1.72 4.67
N PRO A 61 -14.07 -1.77 4.55
CA PRO A 61 -14.90 -2.73 5.26
C PRO A 61 -14.57 -4.20 4.94
N ILE A 62 -14.92 -5.08 5.87
CA ILE A 62 -14.88 -6.54 5.74
C ILE A 62 -16.27 -7.09 6.01
N ILE A 63 -16.72 -7.99 5.12
CA ILE A 63 -18.06 -8.57 5.08
C ILE A 63 -17.97 -10.08 5.38
N HIS A 64 -18.96 -10.61 6.08
CA HIS A 64 -19.14 -12.05 6.27
C HIS A 64 -19.63 -12.71 4.98
N HIS A 65 -18.96 -13.78 4.53
CA HIS A 65 -19.25 -14.42 3.24
C HIS A 65 -20.69 -14.91 3.10
N ASP A 66 -21.24 -15.48 4.17
CA ASP A 66 -22.60 -16.04 4.22
C ASP A 66 -23.70 -14.98 4.14
N SER A 67 -23.38 -13.72 4.38
CA SER A 67 -24.29 -12.58 4.21
C SER A 67 -24.32 -12.01 2.77
N ILE A 68 -23.47 -12.54 1.87
CA ILE A 68 -23.41 -12.12 0.46
C ILE A 68 -24.41 -12.94 -0.37
N ASP A 69 -25.32 -12.27 -1.08
CA ASP A 69 -26.25 -12.89 -2.01
C ASP A 69 -25.55 -13.24 -3.34
N MET A 70 -24.94 -14.43 -3.35
CA MET A 70 -24.25 -14.99 -4.51
C MET A 70 -25.16 -15.25 -5.72
N SER A 71 -26.50 -15.14 -5.61
CA SER A 71 -27.36 -15.20 -6.80
C SER A 71 -27.21 -13.99 -7.72
N LYS A 72 -26.62 -12.90 -7.21
CA LYS A 72 -26.36 -11.64 -7.95
C LYS A 72 -24.86 -11.38 -8.18
N CYS A 73 -23.99 -12.22 -7.64
CA CYS A 73 -22.54 -12.05 -7.70
C CYS A 73 -21.86 -13.24 -8.35
N TRP A 74 -20.62 -13.08 -8.79
CA TRP A 74 -19.85 -14.20 -9.34
C TRP A 74 -18.37 -14.09 -8.98
N ILE A 75 -17.68 -15.24 -8.96
CA ILE A 75 -16.25 -15.29 -8.70
C ILE A 75 -15.50 -15.17 -10.04
N GLN A 76 -14.62 -14.17 -10.15
CA GLN A 76 -13.77 -13.99 -11.32
C GLN A 76 -12.61 -13.02 -11.03
N SER A 77 -11.41 -13.36 -11.49
CA SER A 77 -10.28 -12.44 -11.62
C SER A 77 -10.30 -11.76 -12.98
N ARG A 78 -9.87 -10.50 -13.08
CA ARG A 78 -9.88 -9.75 -14.36
C ARG A 78 -9.12 -10.51 -15.46
N TRP A 79 -9.75 -10.63 -16.62
CA TRP A 79 -9.25 -11.37 -17.79
C TRP A 79 -8.98 -12.84 -17.50
N ASN A 80 -9.63 -13.42 -16.48
CA ASN A 80 -9.41 -14.78 -16.01
C ASN A 80 -7.93 -15.07 -15.66
N LYS A 81 -7.16 -14.03 -15.28
CA LYS A 81 -5.77 -14.20 -14.87
C LYS A 81 -5.70 -14.97 -13.56
N ARG A 82 -4.83 -15.98 -13.53
CA ARG A 82 -4.55 -16.80 -12.34
C ARG A 82 -3.05 -16.81 -12.05
N THR A 83 -2.74 -16.99 -10.77
CA THR A 83 -1.40 -17.20 -10.24
C THR A 83 -1.35 -18.54 -9.50
N GLU A 84 -0.17 -19.02 -9.13
CA GLU A 84 -0.03 -20.23 -8.29
C GLU A 84 -0.74 -20.09 -6.93
N ALA A 85 -0.92 -18.85 -6.46
CA ALA A 85 -1.64 -18.53 -5.22
C ALA A 85 -3.15 -18.31 -5.42
N SER A 86 -3.65 -18.38 -6.66
CA SER A 86 -5.07 -18.12 -6.93
C SER A 86 -5.96 -19.27 -6.48
N ASN A 87 -7.17 -18.93 -6.04
CA ASN A 87 -8.20 -19.91 -5.69
C ASN A 87 -8.73 -20.64 -6.95
N GLU A 88 -9.26 -21.84 -6.75
CA GLU A 88 -9.72 -22.75 -7.83
C GLU A 88 -10.75 -22.08 -8.79
N GLY A 89 -11.59 -21.17 -8.27
CA GLY A 89 -12.59 -20.42 -9.02
C GLY A 89 -12.25 -18.96 -9.37
N GLY A 90 -11.10 -18.44 -8.91
CA GLY A 90 -10.73 -17.02 -9.00
C GLY A 90 -10.71 -16.31 -7.63
N ASP A 91 -10.13 -15.10 -7.61
CA ASP A 91 -9.69 -14.48 -6.34
C ASP A 91 -10.67 -13.43 -5.78
N TYR A 92 -11.71 -13.11 -6.55
CA TYR A 92 -12.62 -12.01 -6.23
C TYR A 92 -14.08 -12.38 -6.48
N ILE A 93 -14.95 -12.04 -5.52
CA ILE A 93 -16.40 -11.95 -5.74
C ILE A 93 -16.68 -10.59 -6.38
N ASN A 94 -17.48 -10.57 -7.44
CA ASN A 94 -17.82 -9.39 -8.21
C ASN A 94 -19.30 -9.07 -8.02
N CYS A 95 -19.58 -7.87 -7.52
CA CYS A 95 -20.93 -7.34 -7.31
C CYS A 95 -21.22 -6.33 -8.44
N PRO A 96 -21.99 -6.69 -9.47
CA PRO A 96 -22.19 -5.83 -10.64
C PRO A 96 -23.14 -4.67 -10.33
N MET A 97 -22.96 -3.55 -11.02
CA MET A 97 -23.89 -2.42 -10.96
C MET A 97 -24.26 -1.95 -12.35
N THR A 98 -25.54 -1.59 -12.53
CA THR A 98 -26.00 -0.82 -13.68
C THR A 98 -25.54 0.63 -13.58
N GLN A 99 -25.77 1.40 -14.64
CA GLN A 99 -25.47 2.83 -14.63
C GLN A 99 -26.28 3.58 -13.59
N GLU A 100 -27.57 3.27 -13.45
CA GLU A 100 -28.47 3.92 -12.50
C GLU A 100 -28.05 3.62 -11.06
N GLN A 101 -27.74 2.35 -10.76
CA GLN A 101 -27.25 1.93 -9.45
C GLN A 101 -25.93 2.62 -9.10
N TYR A 102 -25.00 2.70 -10.07
CA TYR A 102 -23.73 3.39 -9.86
C TYR A 102 -23.92 4.89 -9.56
N LEU A 103 -24.78 5.58 -10.33
CA LEU A 103 -25.02 7.01 -10.13
C LEU A 103 -25.69 7.28 -8.77
N ALA A 104 -26.62 6.42 -8.36
CA ALA A 104 -27.23 6.49 -7.03
C ALA A 104 -26.20 6.27 -5.91
N PHE A 105 -25.33 5.26 -6.07
CA PHE A 105 -24.27 4.98 -5.11
C PHE A 105 -23.22 6.10 -5.03
N HIS A 106 -22.80 6.64 -6.18
CA HIS A 106 -21.90 7.79 -6.25
C HIS A 106 -22.50 8.99 -5.53
N LYS A 107 -23.78 9.30 -5.77
CA LYS A 107 -24.49 10.35 -5.04
C LYS A 107 -24.50 10.07 -3.53
N GLY A 108 -24.77 8.84 -3.12
CA GLY A 108 -24.73 8.42 -1.72
C GLY A 108 -23.35 8.62 -1.06
N LEU A 109 -22.25 8.39 -1.78
CA LEU A 109 -20.90 8.69 -1.30
C LEU A 109 -20.66 10.19 -1.07
N ILE A 110 -21.18 11.03 -1.98
CA ILE A 110 -21.04 12.48 -1.87
C ILE A 110 -21.86 13.03 -0.70
N ASP A 111 -23.10 12.58 -0.56
CA ASP A 111 -24.05 13.06 0.44
C ASP A 111 -23.84 12.45 1.83
N GLY A 112 -23.22 11.27 1.89
CA GLY A 112 -23.08 10.48 3.11
C GLY A 112 -22.42 11.25 4.26
N GLU A 113 -22.93 11.05 5.46
CA GLU A 113 -22.42 11.70 6.67
C GLU A 113 -21.00 11.22 6.95
N LYS A 114 -20.07 12.18 7.01
CA LYS A 114 -18.65 11.93 7.25
C LYS A 114 -18.35 12.13 8.72
N SER A 115 -17.39 11.40 9.25
CA SER A 115 -16.84 11.69 10.57
C SER A 115 -16.28 13.13 10.57
N GLU A 116 -16.56 13.91 11.62
CA GLU A 116 -16.05 15.28 11.71
C GLU A 116 -14.53 15.26 11.70
N PHE A 117 -13.94 16.21 10.97
CA PHE A 117 -12.52 16.46 11.04
C PHE A 117 -12.17 16.82 12.48
N ARG A 118 -11.31 16.03 13.14
CA ARG A 118 -10.56 16.57 14.28
C ARG A 118 -9.72 17.74 13.75
N GLN A 119 -9.49 18.80 14.54
CA GLN A 119 -8.84 20.05 14.06
C GLN A 119 -7.52 19.82 13.30
N TRP A 120 -6.81 18.73 13.59
CA TRP A 120 -5.56 18.31 12.95
C TRP A 120 -5.71 17.51 11.64
N GLU A 121 -6.92 17.07 11.26
CA GLU A 121 -7.21 16.32 10.03
C GLU A 121 -7.44 17.24 8.82
N LYS A 122 -7.72 18.53 9.03
CA LYS A 122 -8.03 19.47 7.94
C LYS A 122 -6.83 19.72 7.01
N ASP A 123 -5.61 19.70 7.56
CA ASP A 123 -4.39 20.08 6.85
C ASP A 123 -3.49 18.89 6.51
N THR A 124 -3.89 17.66 6.85
CA THR A 124 -3.09 16.45 6.57
C THR A 124 -3.50 15.83 5.23
N PRO A 125 -2.59 15.69 4.25
CA PRO A 125 -2.89 15.04 2.97
C PRO A 125 -3.25 13.55 3.16
N TYR A 126 -4.14 13.04 2.31
CA TYR A 126 -4.37 11.59 2.20
C TYR A 126 -3.26 10.96 1.35
N PHE A 127 -2.87 9.74 1.68
CA PHE A 127 -2.04 8.95 0.78
C PHE A 127 -2.82 8.62 -0.50
N ASP A 128 -2.30 9.00 -1.67
CA ASP A 128 -3.01 8.86 -2.96
C ASP A 128 -3.36 7.40 -3.31
N GLY A 129 -2.58 6.42 -2.83
CA GLY A 129 -2.87 5.00 -3.04
C GLY A 129 -3.92 4.40 -2.11
N CYS A 130 -4.31 5.10 -1.04
CA CYS A 130 -5.31 4.65 -0.07
C CYS A 130 -6.35 5.73 0.26
N MET A 131 -6.72 6.49 -0.77
CA MET A 131 -7.69 7.57 -0.66
C MET A 131 -9.08 7.07 -0.26
N PRO A 132 -9.81 7.78 0.64
CA PRO A 132 -11.21 7.46 0.91
C PRO A 132 -12.06 7.52 -0.37
N ILE A 133 -12.92 6.53 -0.57
CA ILE A 133 -13.74 6.35 -1.78
C ILE A 133 -14.65 7.56 -2.04
N GLU A 134 -15.16 8.20 -1.00
CA GLU A 134 -15.94 9.44 -1.11
C GLU A 134 -15.10 10.64 -1.59
N VAL A 135 -13.80 10.68 -1.26
CA VAL A 135 -12.88 11.71 -1.76
C VAL A 135 -12.56 11.45 -3.24
N MET A 136 -12.39 10.18 -3.63
CA MET A 136 -12.26 9.81 -5.04
C MET A 136 -13.52 10.17 -5.84
N ALA A 137 -14.71 9.94 -5.27
CA ALA A 137 -15.98 10.29 -5.89
C ALA A 137 -16.11 11.80 -6.17
N MET A 138 -15.61 12.64 -5.26
CA MET A 138 -15.59 14.11 -5.42
C MET A 138 -14.72 14.59 -6.59
N ARG A 139 -13.69 13.82 -6.98
CA ARG A 139 -12.82 14.18 -8.12
C ARG A 139 -13.50 14.01 -9.48
N GLY A 140 -14.66 13.36 -9.53
CA GLY A 140 -15.47 13.23 -10.74
C GLY A 140 -16.33 11.98 -10.76
N VAL A 141 -17.46 12.04 -11.48
CA VAL A 141 -18.43 10.93 -11.56
C VAL A 141 -17.85 9.66 -12.17
N GLU A 142 -16.87 9.75 -13.08
CA GLU A 142 -16.25 8.56 -13.68
C GLU A 142 -15.02 8.05 -12.92
N THR A 143 -14.55 8.78 -11.91
CA THR A 143 -13.29 8.47 -11.20
C THR A 143 -13.27 7.05 -10.66
N LEU A 144 -14.37 6.60 -10.03
CA LEU A 144 -14.45 5.26 -9.45
C LEU A 144 -14.45 4.17 -10.53
N ARG A 145 -15.07 4.42 -11.70
CA ARG A 145 -15.10 3.47 -12.83
C ARG A 145 -13.77 3.29 -13.53
N TYR A 146 -12.86 4.25 -13.39
CA TYR A 146 -11.47 4.08 -13.84
C TYR A 146 -10.54 3.55 -12.74
N GLY A 147 -10.99 3.57 -11.49
CA GLY A 147 -10.29 3.07 -10.32
C GLY A 147 -10.94 1.82 -9.70
N PRO A 148 -11.42 1.87 -8.43
CA PRO A 148 -11.82 0.70 -7.66
C PRO A 148 -13.08 0.00 -8.19
N MET A 149 -13.94 0.72 -8.93
CA MET A 149 -15.20 0.19 -9.45
C MET A 149 -15.18 -0.17 -10.94
N LYS A 150 -14.00 -0.34 -11.52
CA LYS A 150 -13.82 -0.62 -12.94
C LYS A 150 -14.41 -1.96 -13.35
N GLY A 151 -15.32 -2.01 -14.34
CA GLY A 151 -15.89 -3.28 -14.85
C GLY A 151 -15.01 -4.05 -15.86
N VAL A 152 -13.97 -3.42 -16.40
CA VAL A 152 -13.19 -3.96 -17.55
C VAL A 152 -12.52 -5.31 -17.25
N GLY A 153 -12.71 -6.27 -18.16
CA GLY A 153 -12.14 -7.61 -18.08
C GLY A 153 -12.90 -8.55 -17.15
N LEU A 154 -14.17 -8.26 -16.84
CA LEU A 154 -15.02 -9.07 -15.97
C LEU A 154 -16.33 -9.36 -16.72
N ASP A 155 -16.47 -10.59 -17.19
CA ASP A 155 -17.58 -11.00 -18.04
C ASP A 155 -18.77 -11.34 -17.13
N ASN A 156 -19.80 -10.48 -17.13
CA ASN A 156 -20.93 -10.63 -16.22
C ASN A 156 -21.85 -11.76 -16.71
N PRO A 157 -21.93 -12.90 -16.00
CA PRO A 157 -22.74 -14.03 -16.45
C PRO A 157 -24.24 -13.73 -16.45
N PHE A 158 -24.68 -12.67 -15.76
CA PHE A 158 -26.08 -12.26 -15.67
C PHE A 158 -26.51 -11.31 -16.80
N ASP A 159 -25.58 -10.83 -17.63
CA ASP A 159 -25.85 -9.90 -18.74
C ASP A 159 -25.28 -10.47 -20.05
N THR A 160 -25.92 -11.51 -20.57
CA THR A 160 -25.53 -12.19 -21.81
C THR A 160 -26.46 -11.80 -22.97
N SER A 161 -25.89 -11.73 -24.16
CA SER A 161 -26.63 -11.49 -25.40
C SER A 161 -25.96 -12.19 -26.58
N ALA A 162 -26.57 -12.15 -27.77
CA ALA A 162 -25.96 -12.69 -28.98
C ALA A 162 -24.59 -12.02 -29.28
N ASP A 163 -24.46 -10.72 -29.00
CA ASP A 163 -23.22 -9.96 -29.18
C ASP A 163 -22.21 -10.17 -28.04
N PHE A 164 -22.70 -10.55 -26.86
CA PHE A 164 -21.89 -10.78 -25.65
C PHE A 164 -22.21 -12.16 -25.04
N PRO A 165 -21.83 -13.27 -25.71
CA PRO A 165 -22.21 -14.61 -25.28
C PRO A 165 -21.55 -15.02 -23.95
N GLN A 166 -20.42 -14.41 -23.59
CA GLN A 166 -19.72 -14.65 -22.33
C GLN A 166 -20.15 -13.69 -21.21
N GLY A 167 -20.99 -12.70 -21.53
CA GLY A 167 -21.38 -11.64 -20.61
C GLY A 167 -20.78 -10.29 -20.99
N ARG A 168 -21.57 -9.24 -20.89
CA ARG A 168 -21.08 -7.86 -21.05
C ARG A 168 -20.34 -7.44 -19.79
N TRP A 169 -19.29 -6.62 -19.94
CA TRP A 169 -18.69 -6.02 -18.76
C TRP A 169 -19.68 -5.08 -18.07
N PRO A 170 -19.81 -5.17 -16.73
CA PRO A 170 -20.76 -4.34 -16.00
C PRO A 170 -20.36 -2.87 -16.10
N TYR A 171 -21.35 -1.97 -15.93
CA TYR A 171 -21.08 -0.54 -15.96
C TYR A 171 -20.08 -0.16 -14.86
N ALA A 172 -20.30 -0.66 -13.64
CA ALA A 172 -19.38 -0.63 -12.52
C ALA A 172 -19.44 -1.95 -11.75
N VAL A 173 -18.44 -2.23 -10.91
CA VAL A 173 -18.38 -3.46 -10.10
C VAL A 173 -17.77 -3.18 -8.74
N VAL A 174 -18.22 -3.85 -7.69
CA VAL A 174 -17.49 -3.90 -6.41
C VAL A 174 -16.84 -5.26 -6.29
N GLN A 175 -15.51 -5.29 -6.15
CA GLN A 175 -14.77 -6.53 -5.96
C GLN A 175 -14.56 -6.78 -4.46
N LEU A 176 -14.83 -8.00 -4.02
CA LEU A 176 -14.50 -8.46 -2.67
C LEU A 176 -13.38 -9.48 -2.78
N ARG A 177 -12.35 -9.37 -1.95
CA ARG A 177 -11.25 -10.34 -1.88
C ARG A 177 -11.33 -11.14 -0.59
N GLN A 178 -10.94 -12.41 -0.65
CA GLN A 178 -10.85 -13.25 0.54
C GLN A 178 -9.79 -12.66 1.51
N ASP A 179 -10.21 -12.40 2.75
CA ASP A 179 -9.39 -11.76 3.77
C ASP A 179 -8.73 -12.78 4.72
N ASN A 180 -9.38 -13.94 4.93
CA ASN A 180 -8.87 -15.01 5.79
C ASN A 180 -8.79 -16.37 5.08
N LYS A 181 -7.93 -17.26 5.57
CA LYS A 181 -7.71 -18.59 4.98
C LYS A 181 -8.99 -19.45 4.90
N LEU A 182 -9.91 -19.28 5.85
CA LEU A 182 -11.17 -20.02 5.90
C LEU A 182 -12.20 -19.56 4.84
N GLY A 183 -12.00 -18.39 4.23
CA GLY A 183 -12.93 -17.85 3.24
C GLY A 183 -14.22 -17.29 3.84
N THR A 184 -14.27 -17.08 5.16
CA THR A 184 -15.46 -16.57 5.85
C THR A 184 -15.52 -15.05 5.87
N LEU A 185 -14.40 -14.36 5.64
CA LEU A 185 -14.29 -12.90 5.67
C LEU A 185 -13.79 -12.37 4.32
N TRP A 186 -14.47 -11.35 3.81
CA TRP A 186 -14.20 -10.77 2.50
C TRP A 186 -14.05 -9.25 2.57
N ASN A 187 -12.91 -8.74 2.14
CA ASN A 187 -12.57 -7.33 2.16
C ASN A 187 -13.04 -6.62 0.90
N MET A 188 -13.67 -5.44 1.04
CA MET A 188 -14.11 -4.61 -0.09
C MET A 188 -12.90 -3.90 -0.74
N VAL A 189 -12.55 -4.28 -1.96
CA VAL A 189 -11.31 -3.82 -2.61
C VAL A 189 -11.43 -2.36 -3.05
N GLY A 190 -10.57 -1.49 -2.50
CA GLY A 190 -10.53 -0.06 -2.88
C GLY A 190 -11.68 0.77 -2.29
N PHE A 191 -12.31 0.27 -1.23
CA PHE A 191 -13.45 0.91 -0.53
C PHE A 191 -13.02 1.48 0.82
N GLN A 192 -11.80 1.99 0.90
CA GLN A 192 -11.34 2.68 2.09
C GLN A 192 -12.21 3.92 2.31
N THR A 193 -12.66 4.20 3.54
CA THR A 193 -13.67 5.25 3.76
C THR A 193 -13.56 5.90 5.14
N LYS A 194 -14.08 7.13 5.27
CA LYS A 194 -14.27 7.86 6.53
C LYS A 194 -15.75 8.19 6.81
N LEU A 195 -16.67 7.66 6.02
CA LEU A 195 -18.11 7.73 6.30
C LEU A 195 -18.38 7.23 7.71
N LYS A 196 -19.34 7.84 8.40
CA LYS A 196 -19.79 7.32 9.70
C LYS A 196 -20.34 5.91 9.53
N TYR A 197 -20.22 5.09 10.56
CA TYR A 197 -20.60 3.67 10.52
C TYR A 197 -22.05 3.44 10.06
N GLY A 198 -23.01 4.26 10.51
CA GLY A 198 -24.39 4.20 10.02
C GLY A 198 -24.48 4.43 8.50
N ALA A 199 -23.87 5.51 8.01
CA ALA A 199 -23.84 5.83 6.58
C ALA A 199 -23.13 4.75 5.74
N GLN A 200 -22.08 4.12 6.27
CA GLN A 200 -21.43 2.98 5.60
C GLN A 200 -22.39 1.80 5.44
N VAL A 201 -23.05 1.39 6.52
CA VAL A 201 -23.98 0.23 6.49
C VAL A 201 -25.13 0.49 5.53
N GLU A 202 -25.74 1.68 5.60
CA GLU A 202 -26.85 2.05 4.73
C GLU A 202 -26.44 2.09 3.26
N LEU A 203 -25.31 2.74 2.95
CA LEU A 203 -24.84 2.91 1.59
C LEU A 203 -24.30 1.62 0.97
N PHE A 204 -23.51 0.84 1.70
CA PHE A 204 -22.93 -0.39 1.14
C PHE A 204 -23.97 -1.48 0.92
N ARG A 205 -25.08 -1.47 1.67
CA ARG A 205 -26.23 -2.35 1.42
C ARG A 205 -27.05 -1.95 0.18
N THR A 206 -26.75 -0.83 -0.48
CA THR A 206 -27.34 -0.54 -1.80
C THR A 206 -26.61 -1.23 -2.95
N ILE A 207 -25.47 -1.88 -2.68
CA ILE A 207 -24.70 -2.61 -3.69
C ILE A 207 -25.41 -3.95 -3.95
N PRO A 208 -25.69 -4.32 -5.22
CA PRO A 208 -26.33 -5.59 -5.55
C PRO A 208 -25.53 -6.78 -5.01
N GLY A 209 -26.19 -7.67 -4.28
CA GLY A 209 -25.57 -8.81 -3.60
C GLY A 209 -25.20 -8.54 -2.15
N LEU A 210 -25.19 -7.28 -1.70
CA LEU A 210 -24.83 -6.88 -0.34
C LEU A 210 -26.00 -6.33 0.46
N GLU A 211 -27.24 -6.52 0.01
CA GLU A 211 -28.43 -5.92 0.62
C GLU A 211 -28.60 -6.31 2.10
N ASN A 212 -28.20 -7.54 2.44
CA ASN A 212 -28.23 -8.09 3.80
C ASN A 212 -26.83 -8.24 4.41
N ALA A 213 -25.81 -7.58 3.83
CA ALA A 213 -24.43 -7.78 4.26
C ALA A 213 -24.24 -7.50 5.76
N GLU A 214 -23.53 -8.42 6.42
CA GLU A 214 -23.06 -8.29 7.79
C GLU A 214 -21.58 -7.91 7.78
N PHE A 215 -21.26 -6.79 8.45
CA PHE A 215 -19.92 -6.24 8.45
C PHE A 215 -19.15 -6.73 9.69
N ALA A 216 -18.15 -7.58 9.47
CA ALA A 216 -17.20 -7.98 10.51
C ALA A 216 -16.38 -6.78 11.00
N ARG A 217 -16.11 -5.84 10.09
CA ARG A 217 -15.42 -4.58 10.37
C ARG A 217 -15.86 -3.50 9.38
N LEU A 218 -16.14 -2.31 9.87
CA LEU A 218 -16.41 -1.13 9.03
C LEU A 218 -15.11 -0.38 8.70
N GLY A 219 -15.14 0.42 7.64
CA GLY A 219 -14.03 1.26 7.23
C GLY A 219 -13.78 2.40 8.21
N GLY A 220 -12.62 3.05 8.12
CA GLY A 220 -12.25 4.16 9.01
C GLY A 220 -10.83 4.67 8.75
N LEU A 221 -10.45 5.76 9.40
CA LEU A 221 -9.10 6.31 9.31
C LEU A 221 -8.21 5.73 10.39
N HIS A 222 -7.04 5.27 9.98
CA HIS A 222 -5.94 4.84 10.84
C HIS A 222 -4.83 5.87 10.72
N ARG A 223 -4.40 6.40 11.86
CA ARG A 223 -3.21 7.25 11.91
C ARG A 223 -1.99 6.35 11.74
N ASN A 224 -1.26 6.54 10.65
CA ASN A 224 0.01 5.87 10.42
C ASN A 224 1.15 6.84 10.74
N THR A 225 2.15 6.33 11.47
CA THR A 225 3.36 7.08 11.77
C THR A 225 4.40 6.90 10.66
N PHE A 226 4.94 8.01 10.16
CA PHE A 226 6.07 8.02 9.24
C PHE A 226 6.91 9.27 9.42
N LEU A 227 8.18 9.21 9.04
CA LEU A 227 9.08 10.35 9.04
C LEU A 227 8.90 11.20 7.79
N ASN A 228 9.06 12.52 7.90
CA ASN A 228 9.46 13.33 6.75
C ASN A 228 10.92 12.99 6.37
N SER A 229 11.12 11.80 5.80
CA SER A 229 12.43 11.21 5.63
C SER A 229 13.38 12.00 4.72
N PRO A 230 12.94 12.72 3.67
CA PRO A 230 13.84 13.61 2.91
C PRO A 230 14.47 14.70 3.79
N GLU A 231 13.75 15.16 4.82
CA GLU A 231 14.20 16.21 5.74
C GLU A 231 15.13 15.63 6.81
N VAL A 232 14.74 14.51 7.43
CA VAL A 232 15.41 14.02 8.65
C VAL A 232 16.43 12.91 8.41
N LEU A 233 16.33 12.17 7.29
CA LEU A 233 17.26 11.08 6.97
C LEU A 233 18.30 11.48 5.93
N ASP A 234 19.46 10.86 5.99
CA ASP A 234 20.46 10.90 4.93
C ASP A 234 20.21 9.82 3.85
N ARG A 235 21.06 9.81 2.82
CA ARG A 235 21.01 8.87 1.68
C ARG A 235 21.25 7.40 2.06
N GLN A 236 21.63 7.12 3.30
CA GLN A 236 21.80 5.78 3.87
C GLN A 236 20.79 5.47 4.97
N LEU A 237 19.66 6.20 4.97
CA LEU A 237 18.56 6.06 5.93
C LEU A 237 18.95 6.37 7.38
N ARG A 238 20.10 7.00 7.62
CA ARG A 238 20.53 7.41 8.96
C ARG A 238 19.84 8.69 9.35
N LEU A 239 19.46 8.80 10.62
CA LEU A 239 18.97 10.05 11.19
C LEU A 239 20.10 11.07 11.17
N ARG A 240 19.88 12.24 10.56
CA ARG A 240 20.91 13.30 10.45
C ARG A 240 21.41 13.76 11.82
N ALA A 241 20.52 13.85 12.80
CA ALA A 241 20.83 14.24 14.17
C ALA A 241 21.49 13.13 15.00
N ALA A 242 21.41 11.87 14.57
CA ALA A 242 21.95 10.71 15.28
C ALA A 242 22.37 9.62 14.29
N PRO A 243 23.54 9.75 13.63
CA PRO A 243 23.93 8.86 12.53
C PRO A 243 24.07 7.38 12.89
N HIS A 244 24.15 7.03 14.18
CA HIS A 244 24.12 5.63 14.63
C HIS A 244 22.73 4.99 14.51
N ILE A 245 21.68 5.76 14.26
CA ILE A 245 20.29 5.30 14.11
C ILE A 245 19.91 5.36 12.64
N ARG A 246 19.44 4.23 12.10
CA ARG A 246 18.77 4.13 10.80
C ARG A 246 17.29 3.85 10.97
N PHE A 247 16.52 4.20 9.96
CA PHE A 247 15.11 3.81 9.84
C PHE A 247 14.90 2.91 8.63
N ALA A 248 13.95 1.99 8.73
CA ALA A 248 13.59 1.10 7.63
C ALA A 248 12.11 0.71 7.67
N GLY A 249 11.58 0.27 6.52
CA GLY A 249 10.16 -0.10 6.41
C GLY A 249 9.24 1.12 6.35
N GLN A 250 7.95 0.90 6.60
CA GLN A 250 6.93 1.94 6.38
C GLN A 250 7.19 3.27 7.09
N VAL A 251 7.86 3.25 8.26
CA VAL A 251 8.20 4.46 9.02
C VAL A 251 9.08 5.44 8.23
N THR A 252 9.77 4.99 7.17
CA THR A 252 10.54 5.86 6.27
C THR A 252 9.69 6.51 5.17
N GLY A 253 8.38 6.33 5.15
CA GLY A 253 7.53 6.79 4.04
C GLY A 253 7.60 5.92 2.78
N CYS A 254 8.10 4.67 2.87
CA CYS A 254 7.76 3.69 1.84
C CYS A 254 6.42 3.03 2.18
N GLU A 255 5.68 2.54 1.19
CA GLU A 255 4.40 1.88 1.44
C GLU A 255 4.28 0.55 0.71
N GLY A 256 3.78 -0.46 1.43
CA GLY A 256 3.63 -1.83 0.95
C GLY A 256 4.59 -2.79 1.64
N TYR A 257 4.19 -4.07 1.70
CA TYR A 257 4.99 -5.12 2.35
C TYR A 257 6.30 -5.35 1.60
N VAL A 258 6.27 -5.35 0.27
CA VAL A 258 7.44 -5.58 -0.59
C VAL A 258 8.41 -4.41 -0.49
N GLU A 259 7.91 -3.19 -0.54
CA GLU A 259 8.66 -1.96 -0.33
C GLU A 259 9.31 -1.91 1.05
N SER A 260 8.56 -2.25 2.09
CA SER A 260 9.08 -2.28 3.46
C SER A 260 10.17 -3.32 3.63
N ALA A 261 9.99 -4.51 3.07
CA ALA A 261 11.01 -5.57 3.08
C ALA A 261 12.26 -5.16 2.27
N ALA A 262 12.08 -4.49 1.13
CA ALA A 262 13.19 -4.00 0.32
C ALA A 262 14.01 -2.92 1.04
N ILE A 263 13.35 -1.93 1.66
CA ILE A 263 14.04 -0.90 2.45
C ILE A 263 14.70 -1.51 3.69
N GLY A 264 14.06 -2.49 4.34
CA GLY A 264 14.66 -3.29 5.42
C GLY A 264 15.95 -4.00 5.00
N LEU A 265 15.92 -4.70 3.85
CA LEU A 265 17.09 -5.36 3.28
C LEU A 265 18.21 -4.35 3.03
N VAL A 266 17.92 -3.23 2.38
CA VAL A 266 18.92 -2.21 2.06
C VAL A 266 19.53 -1.58 3.31
N ALA A 267 18.72 -1.25 4.32
CA ALA A 267 19.20 -0.72 5.60
C ALA A 267 20.12 -1.72 6.31
N GLY A 268 19.76 -3.01 6.29
CA GLY A 268 20.61 -4.10 6.81
C GLY A 268 21.95 -4.20 6.09
N MET A 269 21.94 -4.13 4.75
CA MET A 269 23.16 -4.15 3.94
C MET A 269 24.06 -2.93 4.22
N MET A 270 23.48 -1.73 4.38
CA MET A 270 24.21 -0.52 4.75
C MET A 270 24.85 -0.65 6.14
N ALA A 271 24.11 -1.17 7.13
CA ALA A 271 24.63 -1.40 8.48
C ALA A 271 25.76 -2.44 8.48
N ALA A 272 25.62 -3.53 7.72
CA ALA A 272 26.66 -4.54 7.56
C ALA A 272 27.92 -4.01 6.85
N ALA A 273 27.75 -3.08 5.90
CA ALA A 273 28.87 -2.40 5.26
C ALA A 273 29.63 -1.51 6.26
N GLU A 274 28.90 -0.71 7.05
CA GLU A 274 29.48 0.17 8.08
C GLU A 274 30.19 -0.63 9.18
N LEU A 275 29.57 -1.69 9.71
CA LEU A 275 30.19 -2.59 10.68
C LEU A 275 31.47 -3.23 10.15
N GLY A 276 31.51 -3.54 8.85
CA GLY A 276 32.68 -4.08 8.17
C GLY A 276 33.72 -3.04 7.74
N GLY A 277 33.53 -1.75 8.04
CA GLY A 277 34.42 -0.67 7.62
C GLY A 277 34.47 -0.47 6.09
N ARG A 278 33.40 -0.82 5.37
CA ARG A 278 33.30 -0.71 3.91
C ARG A 278 32.37 0.43 3.52
N ASP A 279 32.74 1.14 2.47
CA ASP A 279 31.87 2.16 1.87
C ASP A 279 30.66 1.52 1.18
N TRP A 280 29.46 2.02 1.50
CA TRP A 280 28.23 1.64 0.84
C TRP A 280 28.22 2.10 -0.63
N GLN A 281 27.85 1.19 -1.54
CA GLN A 281 27.62 1.52 -2.93
C GLN A 281 26.12 1.63 -3.19
N PRO A 282 25.63 2.81 -3.62
CA PRO A 282 24.20 3.02 -3.80
C PRO A 282 23.62 2.11 -4.89
N LEU A 283 22.37 1.70 -4.69
CA LEU A 283 21.59 1.01 -5.71
C LEU A 283 21.33 1.95 -6.90
N PRO A 284 21.28 1.44 -8.14
CA PRO A 284 20.96 2.28 -9.28
C PRO A 284 19.53 2.83 -9.16
N ALA A 285 19.35 4.14 -9.31
CA ALA A 285 18.04 4.82 -9.29
C ALA A 285 17.09 4.33 -10.41
N THR A 286 17.61 3.60 -11.39
CA THR A 286 16.84 2.93 -12.45
C THR A 286 16.17 1.64 -12.00
N THR A 287 16.43 1.17 -10.77
CA THR A 287 15.81 -0.02 -10.16
C THR A 287 14.68 0.38 -9.23
N ALA A 288 13.72 -0.52 -8.97
CA ALA A 288 12.63 -0.28 -8.01
C ALA A 288 13.16 0.12 -6.61
N MET A 289 14.14 -0.62 -6.10
CA MET A 289 14.74 -0.35 -4.78
C MET A 289 15.50 0.98 -4.76
N GLY A 290 16.29 1.26 -5.80
CA GLY A 290 17.05 2.50 -5.89
C GLY A 290 16.14 3.71 -6.06
N ALA A 291 15.12 3.64 -6.92
CA ALA A 291 14.15 4.71 -7.14
C ALA A 291 13.36 5.03 -5.86
N LEU A 292 12.88 4.00 -5.16
CA LEU A 292 12.17 4.17 -3.89
C LEU A 292 13.07 4.75 -2.81
N LEU A 293 14.30 4.24 -2.68
CA LEU A 293 15.29 4.77 -1.73
C LEU A 293 15.59 6.25 -2.02
N SER A 294 15.77 6.60 -3.29
CA SER A 294 15.97 7.98 -3.77
C SER A 294 14.82 8.89 -3.33
N HIS A 295 13.59 8.46 -3.59
CA HIS A 295 12.38 9.20 -3.24
C HIS A 295 12.32 9.52 -1.73
N ILE A 296 12.52 8.50 -0.89
CA ILE A 296 12.40 8.66 0.57
C ILE A 296 13.63 9.34 1.20
N THR A 297 14.78 9.42 0.52
CA THR A 297 16.04 9.99 1.08
C THR A 297 16.53 11.27 0.40
N GLY A 298 15.67 11.96 -0.35
CA GLY A 298 15.93 13.35 -0.75
C GLY A 298 15.57 13.75 -2.18
N ASP A 299 14.94 12.87 -2.97
CA ASP A 299 14.47 13.24 -4.32
C ASP A 299 12.99 13.69 -4.32
N ALA A 300 12.34 13.63 -3.17
CA ALA A 300 11.01 14.18 -2.96
C ALA A 300 11.07 15.58 -2.31
N GLU A 301 10.11 16.44 -2.67
CA GLU A 301 9.92 17.74 -2.04
C GLU A 301 9.45 17.54 -0.59
N ALA A 302 10.32 17.86 0.37
CA ALA A 302 10.08 17.62 1.80
C ALA A 302 8.80 18.29 2.32
N ALA A 303 8.39 19.43 1.75
CA ALA A 303 7.21 20.17 2.19
C ALA A 303 5.90 19.43 1.87
N THR A 304 5.89 18.63 0.81
CA THR A 304 4.72 17.89 0.31
C THR A 304 4.96 16.37 0.34
N PHE A 305 5.99 15.92 1.07
CA PHE A 305 6.34 14.52 1.13
C PHE A 305 5.20 13.70 1.70
N GLN A 306 4.88 12.61 1.02
CA GLN A 306 3.90 11.62 1.43
C GLN A 306 4.53 10.24 1.24
N PRO A 307 4.08 9.25 2.00
CA PRO A 307 4.46 7.88 1.75
C PRO A 307 4.19 7.48 0.31
N MET A 308 4.95 6.52 -0.22
CA MET A 308 4.86 6.14 -1.63
C MET A 308 5.20 4.67 -1.84
N ASN A 309 4.38 3.99 -2.64
CA ASN A 309 4.70 2.68 -3.18
C ASN A 309 5.52 2.80 -4.46
N VAL A 310 6.15 1.71 -4.90
CA VAL A 310 6.93 1.78 -6.14
C VAL A 310 6.00 2.00 -7.35
N ASN A 311 6.30 3.01 -8.16
CA ASN A 311 5.61 3.26 -9.42
C ASN A 311 6.59 3.81 -10.47
N PHE A 312 6.26 3.67 -11.75
CA PHE A 312 7.13 4.08 -12.86
C PHE A 312 7.45 5.59 -12.90
N GLY A 313 6.70 6.42 -12.15
CA GLY A 313 6.99 7.85 -12.01
C GLY A 313 8.25 8.14 -11.16
N LEU A 314 8.68 7.20 -10.33
CA LEU A 314 9.90 7.34 -9.52
C LEU A 314 11.19 7.07 -10.30
N PHE A 315 11.08 6.45 -11.48
CA PHE A 315 12.24 6.01 -12.24
C PHE A 315 12.74 7.15 -13.15
N PRO A 316 14.07 7.29 -13.34
CA PRO A 316 14.62 8.24 -14.31
C PRO A 316 13.99 8.02 -15.70
N PRO A 317 13.48 9.06 -16.37
CA PRO A 317 12.66 8.89 -17.56
C PRO A 317 13.39 8.17 -18.69
N LEU A 318 12.62 7.43 -19.52
CA LEU A 318 13.07 6.95 -20.82
C LEU A 318 12.49 7.86 -21.90
N HIS A 319 13.37 8.65 -22.51
CA HIS A 319 13.04 9.43 -23.70
C HIS A 319 12.95 8.49 -24.91
N ASP A 320 12.12 8.83 -25.89
CA ASP A 320 12.02 8.13 -27.19
C ASP A 320 11.48 6.68 -27.15
N VAL A 321 10.78 6.30 -26.08
CA VAL A 321 10.10 5.00 -25.99
C VAL A 321 8.58 5.15 -26.08
N GLY A 322 7.96 4.47 -27.05
CA GLY A 322 6.52 4.48 -27.27
C GLY A 322 5.71 3.96 -26.07
N LYS A 323 4.52 4.52 -25.84
CA LYS A 323 3.67 4.25 -24.65
C LYS A 323 3.41 2.75 -24.39
N LYS A 324 3.22 1.95 -25.46
CA LYS A 324 2.93 0.50 -25.35
C LYS A 324 4.08 -0.31 -24.78
N VAL A 325 5.33 0.02 -25.13
CA VAL A 325 6.53 -0.74 -24.75
C VAL A 325 7.31 -0.11 -23.59
N ARG A 326 6.89 1.09 -23.14
CA ARG A 326 7.62 1.87 -22.12
C ARG A 326 7.80 1.13 -20.79
N LYS A 327 6.77 0.43 -20.30
CA LYS A 327 6.85 -0.32 -19.04
C LYS A 327 7.84 -1.48 -19.12
N GLU A 328 7.87 -2.17 -20.26
CA GLU A 328 8.82 -3.25 -20.52
C GLU A 328 10.25 -2.70 -20.62
N ALA A 329 10.45 -1.59 -21.34
CA ALA A 329 11.75 -0.94 -21.44
C ALA A 329 12.31 -0.51 -20.07
N TYR A 330 11.47 0.08 -19.20
CA TYR A 330 11.86 0.38 -17.82
C TYR A 330 12.31 -0.87 -17.07
N THR A 331 11.53 -1.95 -17.19
CA THR A 331 11.80 -3.22 -16.50
C THR A 331 13.11 -3.85 -16.99
N ASN A 332 13.36 -3.83 -18.29
CA ASN A 332 14.58 -4.40 -18.88
C ASN A 332 15.83 -3.60 -18.47
N ARG A 333 15.75 -2.26 -18.47
CA ARG A 333 16.83 -1.40 -17.95
C ARG A 333 17.10 -1.69 -16.47
N ALA A 334 16.04 -1.74 -15.65
CA ALA A 334 16.16 -2.03 -14.22
C ALA A 334 16.84 -3.38 -13.95
N LYS A 335 16.45 -4.45 -14.67
CA LYS A 335 17.06 -5.77 -14.56
C LYS A 335 18.54 -5.75 -14.91
N ALA A 336 18.91 -5.11 -16.03
CA ALA A 336 20.29 -5.03 -16.47
C ALA A 336 21.17 -4.26 -15.47
N ASP A 337 20.67 -3.15 -14.94
CA ASP A 337 21.40 -2.29 -14.01
C ASP A 337 21.56 -2.96 -12.64
N LEU A 338 20.51 -3.62 -12.15
CA LEU A 338 20.57 -4.40 -10.91
C LEU A 338 21.55 -5.57 -11.03
N ALA A 339 21.55 -6.30 -12.14
CA ALA A 339 22.48 -7.40 -12.37
C ALA A 339 23.94 -6.93 -12.34
N ARG A 340 24.24 -5.78 -12.96
CA ARG A 340 25.58 -5.18 -12.91
C ARG A 340 25.96 -4.77 -11.48
N TRP A 341 25.04 -4.19 -10.73
CA TRP A 341 25.28 -3.82 -9.34
C TRP A 341 25.55 -5.05 -8.46
N ILE A 342 24.74 -6.11 -8.57
CA ILE A 342 24.94 -7.37 -7.82
C ILE A 342 26.32 -7.98 -8.12
N ALA A 343 26.72 -8.04 -9.39
CA ALA A 343 28.02 -8.57 -9.79
C ALA A 343 29.20 -7.77 -9.19
N GLN A 344 29.02 -6.48 -8.95
CA GLN A 344 30.02 -5.64 -8.27
C GLN A 344 30.05 -5.90 -6.76
N GLN A 345 28.90 -6.17 -6.12
CA GLN A 345 28.82 -6.46 -4.69
C GLN A 345 29.37 -7.84 -4.32
N GLN A 346 29.11 -8.88 -5.13
CA GLN A 346 29.61 -10.24 -4.88
C GLN A 346 31.15 -10.31 -4.87
N ARG A 347 31.83 -9.37 -5.54
CA ARG A 347 33.29 -9.24 -5.49
C ARG A 347 33.80 -8.63 -4.18
N ARG A 348 32.91 -8.04 -3.36
CA ARG A 348 33.23 -7.25 -2.15
C ARG A 348 32.69 -7.85 -0.85
N VAL A 349 31.75 -8.78 -0.91
CA VAL A 349 31.18 -9.49 0.25
C VAL A 349 31.39 -10.99 0.02
N PRO A 350 32.40 -11.62 0.66
CA PRO A 350 32.47 -13.08 0.70
C PRO A 350 31.24 -13.62 1.45
N ALA A 351 30.79 -14.79 1.01
CA ALA A 351 29.56 -15.46 1.42
C ALA A 351 29.30 -15.50 2.93
#